data_AF-A0A4U5P982-F1
#
_entry.id   AF-A0A4U5P982-F1
#
_cell.length_a   1.000
_cell.length_b   1.000
_cell.length_c   1.000
_cell.angle_alpha   90.00
_cell.angle_beta   90.00
_cell.angle_gamma   90.00
#
_symmetry.space_group_name_H-M   'P 1'
#
loop_
_entity.id
_entity.type
_entity.pdbx_description
1 polymer ?
#
loop_
_entity_poly.entity_id
_entity_poly.type
_entity_poly.pdbx_seq_one_letter_code
_entity_poly.pdbx_strand_id
1 'polypeptide(L)'
;MPESFSDPRLRCYIASIIGDTNIRKQVQRTLFILQSLNVPFTGIDITQRGNQEERKFMQENAVNKHHKGVPLPPQFFVNESYIGDYIDFEEAVEENVLPEFLQLIPKQSSEKPEVDGEEDEDEEELEDEDEEEAEGEEEAEDEADAEEPKSTLLSGLTL
;
A
#
# COMPACT_ATOMS: atom_id res chain seq x y z
N MET A 1 -11.63 19.05 -34.53
CA MET A 1 -12.23 18.03 -33.64
C MET A 1 -11.45 18.11 -32.34
N PRO A 2 -12.06 18.44 -31.19
CA PRO A 2 -11.36 18.23 -29.93
C PRO A 2 -11.18 16.73 -29.73
N GLU A 3 -9.96 16.31 -29.38
CA GLU A 3 -9.67 14.97 -28.89
C GLU A 3 -10.67 14.67 -27.76
N SER A 4 -11.41 13.56 -27.88
CA SER A 4 -12.27 13.10 -26.80
C SER A 4 -11.35 12.75 -25.63
N PHE A 5 -11.34 13.58 -24.58
CA PHE A 5 -10.73 13.25 -23.30
C PHE A 5 -11.57 12.16 -22.64
N SER A 6 -11.40 10.93 -23.12
CA SER A 6 -11.86 9.75 -22.40
C SER A 6 -11.13 9.76 -21.06
N ASP A 7 -11.88 9.52 -19.98
CA ASP A 7 -11.25 9.32 -18.68
C ASP A 7 -10.18 8.23 -18.79
N PRO A 8 -9.05 8.39 -18.07
CA PRO A 8 -8.01 7.38 -18.04
C PRO A 8 -8.58 6.01 -17.64
N ARG A 9 -8.16 4.97 -18.38
CA ARG A 9 -8.57 3.59 -18.08
C ARG A 9 -8.00 3.06 -16.77
N LEU A 10 -6.87 3.62 -16.34
CA LEU A 10 -6.18 3.27 -15.11
C LEU A 10 -6.80 4.02 -13.93
N ARG A 11 -7.36 3.26 -12.98
CA ARG A 11 -7.87 3.75 -11.70
C ARG A 11 -6.90 3.33 -10.61
N CYS A 12 -6.46 4.30 -9.81
CA CYS A 12 -5.62 4.07 -8.64
C CYS A 12 -6.41 4.50 -7.40
N TYR A 13 -6.79 3.53 -6.58
CA TYR A 13 -7.46 3.80 -5.32
C TYR A 13 -6.43 4.20 -4.27
N ILE A 14 -6.64 5.35 -3.64
CA ILE A 14 -5.72 5.95 -2.67
C ILE A 14 -6.48 6.35 -1.40
N ALA A 15 -5.75 6.66 -0.33
CA ALA A 15 -6.32 7.26 0.87
C ALA A 15 -5.52 8.50 1.28
N SER A 16 -6.16 9.66 1.31
CA SER A 16 -5.53 10.88 1.83
C SER A 16 -5.55 10.96 3.36
N ILE A 17 -6.56 10.35 4.00
CA ILE A 17 -6.75 10.33 5.45
C ILE A 17 -6.47 8.91 5.98
N ILE A 18 -5.20 8.61 6.27
CA ILE A 18 -4.80 7.31 6.84
C ILE A 18 -3.87 7.48 8.05
N GLY A 19 -4.13 6.72 9.12
CA GLY A 19 -3.30 6.77 10.34
C GLY A 19 -1.95 6.10 10.17
N ASP A 20 -1.87 5.12 9.27
CA ASP A 20 -0.63 4.38 9.00
C ASP A 20 0.33 5.21 8.13
N THR A 21 1.53 5.43 8.66
CA THR A 21 2.58 6.18 7.98
C THR A 21 3.21 5.42 6.81
N ASN A 22 3.24 4.08 6.87
CA ASN A 22 3.77 3.26 5.80
C ASN A 22 2.84 3.33 4.59
N ILE A 23 1.54 3.13 4.80
CA ILE A 23 0.56 3.21 3.72
C ILE A 23 0.56 4.60 3.07
N ARG A 24 0.65 5.66 3.89
CA ARG A 24 0.78 7.03 3.38
C ARG A 24 1.97 7.20 2.45
N LYS A 25 3.14 6.65 2.80
CA LYS A 25 4.36 6.70 1.97
C LYS A 25 4.17 5.92 0.67
N GLN A 26 3.55 4.74 0.73
CA GLN A 26 3.25 3.91 -0.45
C GLN A 26 2.35 4.65 -1.44
N VAL A 27 1.27 5.29 -0.95
CA VAL A 27 0.38 6.13 -1.76
C VAL A 27 1.14 7.31 -2.38
N GLN A 28 1.94 8.02 -1.59
CA GLN A 28 2.72 9.17 -2.10
C GLN A 28 3.73 8.74 -3.16
N ARG A 29 4.44 7.64 -2.94
CA ARG A 29 5.42 7.08 -3.88
C ARG A 29 4.74 6.64 -5.18
N THR A 30 3.61 5.97 -5.09
CA THR A 30 2.79 5.57 -6.26
C THR A 30 2.41 6.79 -7.10
N LEU A 31 1.83 7.81 -6.47
CA LEU A 31 1.43 9.04 -7.16
C LEU A 31 2.63 9.74 -7.79
N PHE A 32 3.75 9.83 -7.08
CA PHE A 32 4.97 10.45 -7.57
C PHE A 32 5.51 9.74 -8.82
N ILE A 33 5.57 8.41 -8.81
CA ILE A 33 6.06 7.61 -9.95
C ILE A 33 5.14 7.78 -11.16
N LEU A 34 3.83 7.60 -10.99
CA LEU A 34 2.87 7.73 -12.08
C LEU A 34 2.90 9.13 -12.71
N GLN A 35 3.00 10.18 -11.88
CA GLN A 35 3.12 11.56 -12.33
C GLN A 35 4.45 11.83 -13.04
N SER A 36 5.57 11.32 -12.52
CA SER A 36 6.91 11.51 -13.11
C SER A 36 7.05 10.82 -14.46
N LEU A 37 6.31 9.74 -14.68
CA LEU A 37 6.25 8.99 -15.94
C LEU A 37 5.16 9.50 -16.89
N ASN A 38 4.42 10.56 -16.52
CA ASN A 38 3.30 11.12 -17.26
C ASN A 38 2.24 10.06 -17.64
N VAL A 39 2.03 9.06 -16.79
CA VAL A 39 0.98 8.06 -16.99
C VAL A 39 -0.37 8.73 -16.69
N PRO A 40 -1.34 8.73 -17.62
CA PRO A 40 -2.68 9.21 -17.33
C PRO A 40 -3.41 8.20 -16.43
N PHE A 41 -3.89 8.65 -15.28
CA PHE A 41 -4.66 7.83 -14.33
C PHE A 41 -5.71 8.65 -13.58
N THR A 42 -6.71 7.96 -13.05
CA THR A 42 -7.72 8.54 -12.15
C THR A 42 -7.40 8.12 -10.72
N GLY A 43 -6.98 9.07 -9.88
CA GLY A 43 -6.73 8.86 -8.45
C GLY A 43 -8.01 8.97 -7.64
N ILE A 44 -8.51 7.84 -7.13
CA ILE A 44 -9.78 7.75 -6.42
C ILE A 44 -9.51 7.67 -4.91
N ASP A 45 -9.81 8.76 -4.20
CA ASP A 45 -9.59 8.81 -2.76
C ASP A 45 -10.78 8.21 -1.99
N ILE A 46 -10.61 6.98 -1.49
CA ILE A 46 -11.66 6.21 -0.79
C ILE A 46 -12.02 6.78 0.59
N THR A 47 -11.25 7.76 1.07
CA THR A 47 -11.51 8.42 2.36
C THR A 47 -12.45 9.62 2.23
N GLN A 48 -12.74 10.05 0.99
CA GLN A 48 -13.66 11.15 0.74
C GLN A 48 -15.10 10.71 0.97
N ARG A 49 -15.91 11.59 1.57
CA ARG A 49 -17.32 11.32 1.90
C ARG A 49 -18.18 10.93 0.69
N GLY A 50 -17.81 11.37 -0.51
CA GLY A 50 -18.51 11.06 -1.77
C GLY A 50 -18.13 9.71 -2.40
N ASN A 51 -17.06 9.06 -1.94
CA ASN A 51 -16.47 7.89 -2.59
C ASN A 51 -16.77 6.59 -1.82
N GLN A 52 -17.94 6.50 -1.18
CA GLN A 52 -18.31 5.33 -0.39
C GLN A 52 -18.52 4.08 -1.26
N GLU A 53 -19.13 4.25 -2.43
CA GLU A 53 -19.31 3.18 -3.41
C GLU A 53 -17.97 2.71 -3.97
N GLU A 54 -17.08 3.66 -4.28
CA GLU A 54 -15.71 3.41 -4.71
C GLU A 54 -14.89 2.64 -3.66
N ARG A 55 -15.01 3.01 -2.39
CA ARG A 55 -14.41 2.27 -1.29
C ARG A 55 -14.90 0.82 -1.26
N LYS A 56 -16.21 0.63 -1.38
CA LYS A 56 -16.81 -0.70 -1.36
C LYS A 56 -16.36 -1.53 -2.56
N PHE A 57 -16.37 -0.93 -3.75
CA PHE A 57 -15.88 -1.56 -4.98
C PHE A 57 -14.43 -2.04 -4.83
N MET A 58 -13.54 -1.18 -4.33
CA MET A 58 -12.14 -1.55 -4.09
C MET A 58 -12.03 -2.72 -3.11
N GLN A 59 -12.80 -2.70 -2.02
CA GLN A 59 -12.76 -3.76 -1.00
C GLN A 59 -13.31 -5.10 -1.50
N GLU A 60 -14.28 -5.08 -2.41
CA GLU A 60 -14.90 -6.29 -2.97
C GLU A 60 -14.12 -6.88 -4.16
N ASN A 61 -13.44 -6.05 -4.95
CA ASN A 61 -12.81 -6.48 -6.20
C ASN A 61 -11.28 -6.56 -6.14
N ALA A 62 -10.64 -5.98 -5.12
CA ALA A 62 -9.19 -6.12 -4.95
C ALA A 62 -8.84 -7.47 -4.31
N VAL A 63 -7.81 -8.13 -4.84
CA VAL A 63 -7.30 -9.40 -4.30
C VAL A 63 -6.21 -9.12 -3.29
N ASN A 64 -6.40 -9.57 -2.05
CA ASN A 64 -5.43 -9.35 -0.98
C ASN A 64 -4.43 -10.52 -0.86
N LYS A 65 -3.44 -10.55 -1.74
CA LYS A 65 -2.41 -11.61 -1.74
C LYS A 65 -1.40 -11.42 -0.61
N HIS A 66 -1.03 -10.17 -0.33
CA HIS A 66 0.10 -9.84 0.53
C HIS A 66 -0.27 -9.35 1.93
N HIS A 67 -1.55 -9.08 2.20
CA HIS A 67 -2.01 -8.67 3.53
C HIS A 67 -3.14 -9.56 4.06
N LYS A 68 -3.23 -9.68 5.38
CA LYS A 68 -4.38 -10.31 6.05
C LYS A 68 -5.50 -9.29 6.20
N GLY A 69 -6.71 -9.65 5.77
CA GLY A 69 -7.92 -8.84 5.98
C GLY A 69 -8.32 -7.99 4.77
N VAL A 70 -8.76 -6.75 5.01
CA VAL A 70 -9.32 -5.87 3.97
C VAL A 70 -8.19 -5.29 3.10
N PRO A 71 -8.32 -5.26 1.76
CA PRO A 71 -7.34 -4.62 0.89
C PRO A 71 -7.05 -3.17 1.30
N LEU A 72 -5.77 -2.82 1.36
CA LEU A 72 -5.28 -1.49 1.75
C LEU A 72 -4.78 -0.72 0.52
N PRO A 73 -5.04 0.58 0.41
CA PRO A 73 -4.52 1.37 -0.70
C PRO A 73 -2.98 1.47 -0.65
N PRO A 74 -2.28 1.68 -1.78
CA PRO A 74 -2.84 1.85 -3.12
C PRO A 74 -3.28 0.52 -3.77
N GLN A 75 -4.35 0.58 -4.56
CA GLN A 75 -4.90 -0.57 -5.30
C GLN A 75 -5.15 -0.16 -6.76
N PHE A 76 -4.77 -1.01 -7.72
CA PHE A 76 -4.74 -0.66 -9.14
C PHE A 76 -5.77 -1.46 -9.95
N PHE A 77 -6.50 -0.74 -10.81
CA PHE A 77 -7.50 -1.31 -11.71
C PHE A 77 -7.36 -0.73 -13.11
N VAL A 78 -7.57 -1.55 -14.13
CA VAL A 78 -7.63 -1.14 -15.54
C VAL A 78 -8.97 -1.59 -16.11
N ASN A 79 -9.78 -0.66 -16.62
CA ASN A 79 -11.14 -0.95 -17.10
C ASN A 79 -11.97 -1.76 -16.08
N GLU A 80 -11.90 -1.40 -14.80
CA GLU A 80 -12.60 -2.09 -13.69
C GLU A 80 -12.05 -3.48 -13.33
N SER A 81 -11.08 -4.02 -14.07
CA SER A 81 -10.36 -5.24 -13.71
C SER A 81 -9.23 -4.93 -12.73
N TYR A 82 -9.15 -5.67 -11.63
CA TYR A 82 -8.02 -5.60 -10.70
C TYR A 82 -6.71 -6.03 -11.41
N ILE A 83 -5.63 -5.28 -11.20
CA ILE A 83 -4.31 -5.60 -11.78
C ILE A 83 -3.21 -5.82 -10.73
N GLY A 84 -3.39 -5.33 -9.51
CA GLY A 84 -2.45 -5.57 -8.41
C GLY A 84 -2.52 -4.54 -7.30
N ASP A 85 -1.76 -4.80 -6.24
CA ASP A 85 -1.60 -3.93 -5.09
C ASP A 85 -0.29 -3.13 -5.17
N TYR A 86 0.13 -2.54 -4.06
CA TYR A 86 1.38 -1.79 -3.98
C TYR A 86 2.63 -2.66 -4.20
N ILE A 87 2.63 -3.91 -3.72
CA ILE A 87 3.79 -4.80 -3.81
C ILE A 87 3.97 -5.21 -5.27
N ASP A 88 2.89 -5.64 -5.95
CA ASP A 88 2.95 -5.94 -7.39
C ASP A 88 3.45 -4.73 -8.21
N PHE A 89 3.04 -3.51 -7.82
CA PHE A 89 3.50 -2.27 -8.47
C PHE A 89 4.97 -1.97 -8.19
N GLU A 90 5.45 -2.14 -6.96
CA GLU A 90 6.84 -1.90 -6.59
C GLU A 90 7.77 -2.91 -7.27
N GLU A 91 7.40 -4.19 -7.32
CA GLU A 91 8.12 -5.22 -8.09
C GLU A 91 8.22 -4.82 -9.56
N ALA A 92 7.12 -4.38 -10.19
CA ALA A 92 7.14 -3.95 -11.59
C ALA A 92 8.02 -2.71 -11.84
N VAL A 93 8.15 -1.82 -10.84
CA VAL A 93 9.09 -0.68 -10.89
C VAL A 93 10.53 -1.17 -10.80
N GLU A 94 10.83 -2.09 -9.87
CA GLU A 94 12.17 -2.64 -9.64
C GLU A 94 12.66 -3.47 -10.83
N GLU A 95 11.78 -4.25 -11.44
CA GLU A 95 12.05 -5.05 -12.65
C GLU A 95 12.01 -4.23 -13.95
N ASN A 96 11.66 -2.94 -13.88
CA ASN A 96 11.52 -2.05 -15.03
C ASN A 96 10.48 -2.54 -16.06
N VAL A 97 9.43 -3.21 -15.59
CA VAL A 97 8.29 -3.74 -16.37
C VAL A 97 6.97 -3.03 -16.03
N LEU A 98 7.04 -1.86 -15.38
CA LEU A 98 5.86 -1.08 -15.01
C LEU A 98 4.83 -0.85 -16.15
N PRO A 99 5.22 -0.55 -17.41
CA PRO A 99 4.26 -0.41 -18.50
C PRO A 99 3.43 -1.67 -18.79
N GLU A 100 3.98 -2.85 -18.50
CA GLU A 100 3.32 -4.14 -18.68
C GLU A 100 2.33 -4.40 -17.55
N PHE A 101 2.74 -4.11 -16.30
CA PHE A 101 1.86 -4.13 -15.13
C PHE A 101 0.63 -3.22 -15.34
N LEU A 102 0.87 -1.98 -15.78
CA LEU A 102 -0.18 -0.99 -16.04
C LEU A 102 -0.99 -1.28 -17.33
N GLN A 103 -0.67 -2.36 -18.06
CA GLN A 103 -1.32 -2.74 -19.32
C GLN A 103 -1.34 -1.62 -20.37
N LEU A 104 -0.29 -0.80 -20.40
CA LEU A 104 -0.11 0.28 -21.37
C LEU A 104 0.32 -0.25 -22.73
N ILE A 105 0.98 -1.41 -22.73
CA ILE A 105 1.37 -2.11 -23.95
C ILE A 105 0.21 -3.04 -24.34
N PRO A 106 -0.41 -2.87 -25.54
CA PRO A 106 -1.39 -3.82 -26.02
C PRO A 106 -0.70 -5.17 -26.16
N LYS A 107 -1.06 -6.14 -25.31
CA LYS A 107 -0.66 -7.54 -25.48
C LYS A 107 -1.11 -7.92 -26.90
N GLN A 108 -0.16 -8.20 -27.79
CA GLN A 108 -0.49 -8.75 -29.10
C GLN A 108 -1.40 -9.95 -28.85
N SER A 109 -2.62 -9.88 -29.37
CA SER A 109 -3.76 -10.70 -28.98
C SER A 109 -3.38 -12.16 -28.74
N SER A 110 -3.35 -12.58 -27.47
CA SER A 110 -3.55 -13.97 -27.12
C SER A 110 -4.75 -14.00 -26.20
N GLU A 111 -5.87 -14.41 -26.79
CA GLU A 111 -7.09 -14.78 -26.07
C GLU A 111 -6.69 -15.75 -24.94
N LYS A 112 -7.01 -15.41 -23.70
CA LYS A 112 -7.15 -16.40 -22.64
C LYS A 112 -8.60 -16.32 -22.14
N PRO A 113 -9.32 -17.46 -22.11
CA PRO A 113 -10.72 -17.50 -21.73
C PRO A 113 -10.87 -17.28 -20.22
N GLU A 114 -12.08 -16.89 -19.86
CA GLU A 114 -12.61 -16.71 -18.52
C GLU A 114 -12.19 -17.86 -17.57
N VAL A 115 -11.83 -17.49 -16.34
CA VAL A 115 -11.65 -18.40 -15.21
C VAL A 115 -13.02 -18.96 -14.85
N ASP A 116 -13.26 -20.21 -15.24
CA ASP A 116 -14.26 -21.07 -14.63
C ASP A 116 -13.57 -21.74 -13.43
N GLY A 117 -14.18 -21.59 -12.25
CA GLY A 117 -13.67 -22.16 -11.03
C GLY A 117 -13.96 -23.64 -10.95
N GLU A 118 -12.95 -24.44 -10.66
CA GLU A 118 -13.13 -25.75 -10.04
C GLU A 118 -12.07 -25.91 -8.94
N GLU A 119 -12.59 -26.27 -7.77
CA GLU A 119 -11.92 -26.70 -6.56
C GLU A 119 -11.12 -27.98 -6.86
N ASP A 120 -9.92 -28.13 -6.29
CA ASP A 120 -9.44 -29.44 -5.89
C ASP A 120 -8.50 -29.28 -4.70
N GLU A 121 -8.89 -30.00 -3.65
CA GLU A 121 -8.22 -30.24 -2.38
C GLU A 121 -6.92 -31.01 -2.62
N ASP A 122 -5.84 -30.66 -1.92
CA ASP A 122 -4.84 -31.65 -1.49
C ASP A 122 -4.16 -31.13 -0.22
N GLU A 123 -4.53 -31.77 0.89
CA GLU A 123 -3.83 -31.79 2.17
C GLU A 123 -2.45 -32.42 1.96
N GLU A 124 -1.37 -31.82 2.48
CA GLU A 124 -0.32 -32.60 3.14
C GLU A 124 0.24 -31.81 4.35
N GLU A 125 0.00 -32.39 5.53
CA GLU A 125 0.71 -32.14 6.78
C GLU A 125 2.19 -32.51 6.63
N LEU A 126 3.11 -31.66 7.10
CA LEU A 126 4.37 -32.11 7.70
C LEU A 126 4.71 -31.20 8.88
N GLU A 127 4.60 -31.79 10.07
CA GLU A 127 5.24 -31.37 11.32
C GLU A 127 6.75 -31.48 11.18
N ASP A 128 7.51 -30.53 11.74
CA ASP A 128 8.77 -30.84 12.42
C ASP A 128 9.16 -29.69 13.37
N GLU A 129 9.29 -30.09 14.64
CA GLU A 129 9.87 -29.37 15.78
C GLU A 129 11.38 -29.19 15.61
N ASP A 130 11.91 -28.05 16.04
CA ASP A 130 13.01 -27.84 17.01
C ASP A 130 13.94 -26.79 16.36
N GLU A 131 14.64 -25.87 17.03
CA GLU A 131 15.23 -25.91 18.36
C GLU A 131 15.55 -24.45 18.75
N GLU A 132 15.43 -24.14 20.04
CA GLU A 132 15.85 -22.87 20.61
C GLU A 132 17.38 -22.78 20.73
N GLU A 133 17.97 -21.63 20.41
CA GLU A 133 19.22 -21.21 21.06
C GLU A 133 19.10 -19.75 21.53
N ALA A 134 19.03 -19.62 22.85
CA ALA A 134 19.23 -18.42 23.61
C ALA A 134 20.58 -18.51 24.35
N GLU A 135 21.51 -17.61 24.04
CA GLU A 135 22.61 -17.19 24.93
C GLU A 135 22.77 -15.67 24.68
N GLY A 136 22.67 -14.77 25.66
CA GLY A 136 23.52 -14.62 26.86
C GLY A 136 24.75 -13.79 26.46
N GLU A 137 24.92 -12.52 26.83
CA GLU A 137 25.54 -11.98 28.08
C GLU A 137 25.47 -10.42 27.94
N GLU A 138 24.95 -9.59 28.88
CA GLU A 138 25.48 -9.14 30.20
C GLU A 138 26.92 -8.60 30.08
N GLU A 139 27.20 -7.29 30.09
CA GLU A 139 27.53 -6.41 31.26
C GLU A 139 28.24 -5.16 30.66
N ALA A 140 28.36 -3.96 31.23
CA ALA A 140 27.94 -3.31 32.46
C ALA A 140 28.09 -1.76 32.30
N GLU A 141 27.45 -1.05 33.23
CA GLU A 141 27.83 0.22 33.90
C GLU A 141 28.56 1.36 33.15
N ASP A 142 27.96 2.56 33.18
CA ASP A 142 28.60 3.68 33.90
C ASP A 142 27.57 4.76 34.30
N GLU A 143 27.78 5.31 35.49
CA GLU A 143 27.02 6.38 36.11
C GLU A 143 27.40 7.75 35.51
N ALA A 144 26.43 8.67 35.42
CA ALA A 144 26.73 10.11 35.52
C ALA A 144 25.51 10.90 35.97
N ASP A 145 25.56 11.27 37.24
CA ASP A 145 24.88 12.34 37.94
C ASP A 145 24.85 13.67 37.15
N ALA A 146 23.67 14.30 37.09
CA ALA A 146 23.55 15.74 36.85
C ALA A 146 22.24 16.28 37.43
N GLU A 147 22.38 16.94 38.58
CA GLU A 147 21.33 17.61 39.34
C GLU A 147 20.53 18.67 38.56
N GLU A 148 19.20 18.69 38.75
CA GLU A 148 18.34 19.84 38.46
C GLU A 148 18.48 20.92 39.56
N PRO A 149 18.81 22.19 39.23
CA PRO A 149 18.52 23.29 40.14
C PRO A 149 17.07 23.75 39.95
N LYS A 150 16.22 23.43 40.94
CA LYS A 150 14.92 24.08 41.15
C LYS A 150 15.12 25.58 41.41
N SER A 151 14.95 26.39 40.38
CA SER A 151 14.80 27.85 40.51
C SER A 151 13.41 28.18 41.09
N THR A 152 13.34 28.35 42.41
CA THR A 152 12.25 29.08 43.08
C THR A 152 12.59 30.56 43.06
N LEU A 153 11.79 31.40 42.39
CA LEU A 153 11.81 32.84 42.69
C LEU A 153 10.47 33.55 42.36
N LEU A 154 9.77 33.82 43.47
CA LEU A 154 8.98 35.02 43.79
C LEU A 154 7.76 35.36 42.92
N SER A 155 6.60 34.90 43.38
CA SER A 155 5.34 35.63 43.26
C SER A 155 5.46 37.02 43.90
N GLY A 156 5.71 38.02 43.06
CA GLY A 156 5.66 39.44 43.40
C GLY A 156 4.25 39.99 43.25
N LEU A 157 3.65 40.30 44.40
CA LEU A 157 2.46 41.12 44.58
C LEU A 157 2.68 42.53 44.01
N THR A 158 1.75 43.08 43.24
CA THR A 158 1.53 44.53 43.17
C THR A 158 0.04 44.80 43.02
N LEU A 159 -0.46 45.66 43.91
CA LEU A 159 -1.81 46.22 43.94
C LEU A 159 -2.12 47.05 42.70
#